data_AF-A0A127Q0K6-F1
#
_entry.id   AF-A0A127Q0K6-F1
#
_cell.length_a   1.000
_cell.length_b   1.000
_cell.length_c   1.000
_cell.angle_alpha   90.00
_cell.angle_beta   90.00
_cell.angle_gamma   90.00
#
_symmetry.space_group_name_H-M   'P 1'
#
loop_
_entity.id
_entity.type
_entity.pdbx_description
1 polymer ?
#
loop_
_entity_poly.entity_id
_entity_poly.type
_entity_poly.pdbx_seq_one_letter_code
_entity_poly.pdbx_strand_id
1 'polypeptide(L)'
;MFKVDPQTGARTVLSDFGNATSGTLGSYPIGVLTLGGLLDSFPTIYVIDAFAGTNGLGTLFQVDGRTGYRTVISDFNDSSKGTLGGYPNSIAWNPGLLGLLGLSGNTIIIADGAAGTMQYGAVFSVTTDGNRTLLSDFGNSAQGPVDSNPLSYPVSVAVAPIWSSQAGSIFVLDA
;
A
#
# COMPACT_ATOMS: atom_id res chain seq x y z
N MET A 1 8.15 9.64 9.32
CA MET A 1 8.46 9.72 7.87
C MET A 1 9.25 10.99 7.58
N PHE A 2 10.32 10.86 6.80
CA PHE A 2 11.17 11.97 6.39
C PHE A 2 11.09 12.20 4.89
N LYS A 3 11.23 13.45 4.46
CA LYS A 3 11.66 13.79 3.09
C LYS A 3 13.18 13.88 3.07
N VAL A 4 13.80 13.27 2.06
CA VAL A 4 15.25 13.33 1.84
C VAL A 4 15.53 14.16 0.60
N ASP A 5 16.42 15.13 0.69
CA ASP A 5 16.96 15.85 -0.47
C ASP A 5 17.98 14.94 -1.18
N PRO A 6 17.76 14.56 -2.45
CA PRO A 6 18.67 13.67 -3.17
C PRO A 6 20.02 14.32 -3.52
N GLN A 7 20.13 15.65 -3.51
CA GLN A 7 21.38 16.35 -3.82
C GLN A 7 22.27 16.50 -2.60
N THR A 8 21.67 16.73 -1.42
CA THR A 8 22.42 17.02 -0.19
C THR A 8 22.36 15.90 0.86
N GLY A 9 21.41 14.97 0.73
CA GLY A 9 21.10 13.97 1.75
C GLY A 9 20.40 14.54 3.00
N ALA A 10 20.09 15.84 3.02
CA ALA A 10 19.42 16.48 4.14
C ALA A 10 18.02 15.87 4.36
N ARG A 11 17.65 15.66 5.61
CA ARG A 11 16.35 15.07 6.00
C ARG A 11 15.49 16.10 6.68
N THR A 12 14.21 16.16 6.29
CA THR A 12 13.18 16.96 6.96
C THR A 12 12.08 16.02 7.44
N VAL A 13 11.63 16.17 8.69
CA VAL A 13 10.45 15.45 9.18
C VAL A 13 9.24 15.98 8.42
N LEU A 14 8.57 15.12 7.65
CA LEU A 14 7.30 15.47 7.01
C LEU A 14 6.12 15.08 7.89
N SER A 15 6.14 13.88 8.47
CA SER A 15 5.06 13.39 9.33
C SER A 15 5.60 12.46 10.40
N ASP A 16 5.25 12.71 11.65
CA ASP A 16 5.61 11.85 12.79
C ASP A 16 4.40 10.99 13.20
N PHE A 17 4.49 9.69 12.95
CA PHE A 17 3.41 8.72 13.21
C PHE A 17 3.20 8.45 14.70
N GLY A 18 4.14 8.86 15.57
CA GLY A 18 3.96 8.85 17.03
C GLY A 18 3.29 10.12 17.57
N ASN A 19 3.07 11.14 16.72
CA ASN A 19 2.49 12.42 17.13
C ASN A 19 1.04 12.57 16.67
N ALA A 20 0.10 12.54 17.62
CA ALA A 20 -1.34 12.64 17.36
C ALA A 20 -1.78 14.00 16.80
N THR A 21 -0.99 15.07 16.96
CA THR A 21 -1.33 16.38 16.37
C THR A 21 -1.23 16.39 14.85
N SER A 22 -0.54 15.42 14.26
CA SER A 22 -0.39 15.24 12.82
C SER A 22 -1.42 14.26 12.23
N GLY A 23 -2.46 13.90 13.00
CA GLY A 23 -3.51 12.95 12.62
C GLY A 23 -3.38 11.61 13.33
N THR A 24 -4.14 10.61 12.88
CA THR A 24 -4.19 9.27 13.49
C THR A 24 -2.78 8.68 13.67
N LEU A 25 -2.56 8.04 14.82
CA LEU A 25 -1.28 7.43 15.17
C LEU A 25 -1.02 6.19 14.31
N GLY A 26 0.25 5.96 13.98
CA GLY A 26 0.75 4.69 13.48
C GLY A 26 1.33 3.84 14.60
N SER A 27 1.73 2.62 14.25
CA SER A 27 2.36 1.66 15.16
C SER A 27 3.62 1.07 14.54
N TYR A 28 3.51 0.56 13.31
CA TYR A 28 4.61 0.00 12.53
C TYR A 28 4.51 0.35 11.04
N PRO A 29 4.75 1.62 10.66
CA PRO A 29 4.79 2.04 9.25
C PRO A 29 5.92 1.31 8.51
N ILE A 30 5.60 0.56 7.46
CA ILE A 30 6.55 -0.35 6.79
C ILE A 30 6.74 -0.07 5.30
N GLY A 31 5.77 0.56 4.64
CA GLY A 31 5.82 0.84 3.20
C GLY A 31 5.31 2.23 2.86
N VAL A 32 5.89 2.85 1.83
CA VAL A 32 5.51 4.19 1.36
C VAL A 32 5.38 4.21 -0.16
N LEU A 33 4.35 4.88 -0.65
CA LEU A 33 4.10 5.15 -2.05
C LEU A 33 3.78 6.63 -2.24
N THR A 34 4.34 7.25 -3.28
CA THR A 34 3.97 8.61 -3.68
C THR A 34 3.16 8.58 -4.95
N LEU A 35 2.04 9.30 -4.95
CA LEU A 35 1.17 9.51 -6.10
C LEU A 35 1.11 11.01 -6.39
N GLY A 36 1.49 11.40 -7.61
CA GLY A 36 1.41 12.78 -8.07
C GLY A 36 1.37 12.82 -9.59
N GLY A 37 0.51 13.67 -10.13
CA GLY A 37 0.49 14.02 -11.54
C GLY A 37 1.65 14.95 -11.89
N LEU A 38 1.90 15.10 -13.19
CA LEU A 38 2.94 15.99 -13.72
C LEU A 38 2.78 17.46 -13.29
N LEU A 39 1.59 17.86 -12.85
CA LEU A 39 1.23 19.23 -12.47
C LEU A 39 1.11 19.45 -10.95
N ASP A 40 1.27 18.39 -10.14
CA ASP A 40 1.09 18.50 -8.69
C ASP A 40 2.31 19.16 -8.05
N SER A 41 2.08 20.25 -7.29
CA SER A 41 3.15 20.91 -6.54
C SER A 41 3.63 20.08 -5.34
N PHE A 42 2.79 19.18 -4.83
CA PHE A 42 3.09 18.24 -3.77
C PHE A 42 2.40 16.90 -4.05
N PRO A 43 3.08 15.76 -3.87
CA PRO A 43 2.44 14.46 -4.07
C PRO A 43 1.45 14.18 -2.93
N THR A 44 0.45 13.35 -3.23
CA THR A 44 -0.23 12.57 -2.20
C THR A 44 0.65 11.39 -1.83
N ILE A 45 0.84 11.14 -0.53
CA ILE A 45 1.67 10.03 -0.05
C ILE A 45 0.76 9.01 0.59
N TYR A 46 1.03 7.73 0.36
CA TYR A 46 0.33 6.61 0.96
C TYR A 46 1.31 5.79 1.79
N VAL A 47 0.92 5.42 2.99
CA VAL A 47 1.75 4.64 3.92
C VAL A 47 0.96 3.47 4.43
N ILE A 48 1.50 2.27 4.25
CA ILE A 48 1.01 1.07 4.94
C ILE A 48 1.69 0.96 6.30
N ASP A 49 0.89 0.64 7.29
CA ASP A 49 1.32 0.39 8.66
C ASP A 49 0.77 -0.96 9.07
N ALA A 50 1.65 -1.89 9.41
CA ALA A 50 1.27 -3.29 9.57
C ALA A 50 0.57 -3.58 10.91
N PHE A 51 0.69 -2.67 11.89
CA PHE A 51 0.13 -2.84 13.24
C PHE A 51 -0.75 -1.68 13.70
N ALA A 52 -1.11 -0.76 12.82
CA ALA A 52 -2.12 0.25 13.08
C ALA A 52 -3.54 -0.27 12.79
N GLY A 53 -4.55 0.56 13.08
CA GLY A 53 -5.95 0.26 12.81
C GLY A 53 -6.59 -0.61 13.87
N THR A 54 -7.82 -1.04 13.59
CA THR A 54 -8.63 -1.84 14.50
C THR A 54 -7.94 -3.19 14.74
N ASN A 55 -7.74 -3.54 16.02
CA ASN A 55 -7.03 -4.75 16.46
C ASN A 55 -5.57 -4.86 15.99
N GLY A 56 -4.97 -3.79 15.45
CA GLY A 56 -3.60 -3.81 14.95
C GLY A 56 -3.41 -4.69 13.70
N LEU A 57 -4.44 -4.81 12.86
CA LEU A 57 -4.46 -5.64 11.65
C LEU A 57 -4.14 -4.87 10.37
N GLY A 58 -3.59 -3.67 10.52
CA GLY A 58 -3.03 -2.90 9.43
C GLY A 58 -3.91 -1.73 8.99
N THR A 59 -3.26 -0.70 8.46
CA THR A 59 -3.92 0.50 7.95
C THR A 59 -3.17 1.08 6.75
N LEU A 60 -3.93 1.62 5.80
CA LEU A 60 -3.44 2.50 4.75
C LEU A 60 -3.76 3.94 5.13
N PHE A 61 -2.71 4.70 5.41
CA PHE A 61 -2.77 6.14 5.61
C PHE A 61 -2.59 6.87 4.29
N GLN A 62 -3.34 7.95 4.10
CA GLN A 62 -2.98 9.02 3.18
C GLN A 62 -2.32 10.14 3.99
N VAL A 63 -1.18 10.63 3.50
CA VAL A 63 -0.41 11.73 4.09
C VAL A 63 -0.34 12.87 3.08
N ASP A 64 -0.75 14.05 3.52
CA ASP A 64 -0.65 15.26 2.73
C ASP A 64 0.83 15.66 2.56
N GLY A 65 1.31 15.73 1.32
CA GLY A 65 2.72 15.98 1.02
C GLY A 65 3.22 17.39 1.34
N ARG A 66 2.32 18.31 1.68
CA ARG A 66 2.65 19.70 2.05
C ARG A 66 2.71 19.89 3.57
N THR A 67 1.76 19.30 4.27
CA THR A 67 1.50 19.55 5.70
C THR A 67 1.87 18.38 6.60
N GLY A 68 2.00 17.18 6.04
CA GLY A 68 2.26 15.97 6.81
C GLY A 68 1.05 15.41 7.56
N TYR A 69 -0.13 16.01 7.44
CA TYR A 69 -1.35 15.52 8.06
C TYR A 69 -1.75 14.16 7.49
N ARG A 70 -2.11 13.24 8.39
CA ARG A 70 -2.50 11.87 8.07
C ARG A 70 -4.00 11.69 8.18
N THR A 71 -4.56 10.95 7.24
CA THR A 71 -5.92 10.43 7.27
C THR A 71 -5.90 8.93 7.06
N VAL A 72 -6.78 8.20 7.73
CA VAL A 72 -6.99 6.77 7.46
C VAL A 72 -7.89 6.66 6.25
N ILE A 73 -7.43 6.03 5.17
CA ILE A 73 -8.28 5.77 4.01
C ILE A 73 -8.84 4.35 4.00
N SER A 74 -8.09 3.39 4.53
CA SER A 74 -8.48 1.98 4.60
C SER A 74 -7.94 1.34 5.88
N ASP A 75 -8.83 0.90 6.77
CA ASP A 75 -8.50 0.01 7.89
C ASP A 75 -8.70 -1.44 7.42
N PHE A 76 -7.67 -2.27 7.50
CA PHE A 76 -7.68 -3.63 6.93
C PHE A 76 -8.61 -4.59 7.69
N ASN A 77 -9.04 -4.22 8.90
CA ASN A 77 -10.05 -4.94 9.66
C ASN A 77 -11.46 -4.35 9.53
N ASP A 78 -11.65 -3.34 8.66
CA ASP A 78 -12.97 -2.79 8.33
C ASP A 78 -13.54 -3.45 7.07
N SER A 79 -14.53 -4.33 7.26
CA SER A 79 -15.20 -5.03 6.16
C SER A 79 -16.04 -4.13 5.25
N SER A 80 -16.39 -2.91 5.68
CA SER A 80 -17.09 -1.94 4.82
C SER A 80 -16.21 -1.40 3.70
N LYS A 81 -14.88 -1.52 3.87
CA LYS A 81 -13.87 -1.17 2.87
C LYS A 81 -13.57 -2.30 1.89
N GLY A 82 -14.18 -3.47 2.04
CA GLY A 82 -13.94 -4.64 1.18
C GLY A 82 -13.25 -5.78 1.92
N THR A 83 -12.58 -6.68 1.18
CA THR A 83 -11.94 -7.89 1.75
C THR A 83 -11.01 -7.50 2.90
N LEU A 84 -11.09 -8.26 4.00
CA LEU A 84 -10.23 -8.06 5.17
C LEU A 84 -8.79 -8.46 4.87
N GLY A 85 -7.84 -7.78 5.50
CA GLY A 85 -6.44 -8.18 5.57
C GLY A 85 -5.96 -8.26 7.02
N GLY A 86 -4.66 -8.27 7.23
CA GLY A 86 -4.10 -8.45 8.57
C GLY A 86 -2.66 -7.98 8.77
N TYR A 87 -1.86 -7.94 7.70
CA TYR A 87 -0.46 -7.55 7.79
C TYR A 87 0.02 -7.00 6.43
N PRO A 88 -0.31 -5.74 6.07
CA PRO A 88 0.16 -5.17 4.82
C PRO A 88 1.69 -4.99 4.84
N ASN A 89 2.40 -5.73 3.98
CA ASN A 89 3.87 -5.78 3.92
C ASN A 89 4.46 -4.80 2.90
N SER A 90 3.80 -4.64 1.75
CA SER A 90 4.35 -3.87 0.64
C SER A 90 3.27 -3.16 -0.17
N ILE A 91 3.65 -2.06 -0.80
CA ILE A 91 2.76 -1.16 -1.52
C ILE A 91 3.41 -0.75 -2.85
N ALA A 92 2.64 -0.79 -3.94
CA ALA A 92 3.04 -0.35 -5.26
C ALA A 92 1.91 0.42 -5.96
N TRP A 93 2.27 1.16 -7.01
CA TRP A 93 1.31 1.89 -7.83
C TRP A 93 1.03 1.16 -9.14
N ASN A 94 -0.25 0.96 -9.44
CA ASN A 94 -0.73 0.64 -10.76
C ASN A 94 -1.53 1.83 -11.32
N PRO A 95 -0.92 2.70 -12.14
CA PRO A 95 -1.60 3.88 -12.68
C PRO A 95 -2.68 3.58 -13.71
N GLY A 96 -2.60 2.43 -14.40
CA GLY A 96 -3.18 2.33 -15.73
C GLY A 96 -2.69 3.44 -16.68
N LEU A 97 -3.33 3.61 -17.84
CA LEU A 97 -2.95 4.67 -18.79
C LEU A 97 -3.39 6.07 -18.31
N LEU A 98 -4.58 6.17 -17.70
CA LEU A 98 -5.15 7.45 -17.28
C LEU A 98 -4.54 8.00 -15.99
N GLY A 99 -4.03 7.13 -15.10
CA GLY A 99 -3.40 7.55 -13.85
C GLY A 99 -2.09 8.29 -14.08
N LEU A 100 -1.34 7.94 -15.14
CA LEU A 100 -0.14 8.68 -15.54
C LEU A 100 -0.43 10.09 -16.04
N LEU A 101 -1.64 10.33 -16.54
CA LEU A 101 -2.10 11.65 -16.95
C LEU A 101 -2.76 12.42 -15.80
N GLY A 102 -2.91 11.80 -14.61
CA GLY A 102 -3.59 12.38 -13.47
C GLY A 102 -5.12 12.50 -13.65
N LEU A 103 -5.70 11.78 -14.61
CA LEU A 103 -7.10 11.98 -15.03
C LEU A 103 -8.10 11.02 -14.37
N SER A 104 -7.65 9.87 -13.85
CA SER A 104 -8.37 8.87 -13.03
C SER A 104 -7.67 7.51 -13.13
N GLY A 105 -8.06 6.52 -12.30
CA GLY A 105 -7.61 5.13 -12.46
C GLY A 105 -6.40 4.70 -11.63
N ASN A 106 -5.93 5.56 -10.71
CA ASN A 106 -4.88 5.19 -9.77
C ASN A 106 -5.36 4.06 -8.87
N THR A 107 -4.73 2.90 -9.03
CA THR A 107 -4.94 1.75 -8.16
C THR A 107 -3.66 1.52 -7.38
N ILE A 108 -3.79 1.39 -6.07
CA ILE A 108 -2.71 0.99 -5.18
C ILE A 108 -2.74 -0.54 -5.11
N ILE A 109 -1.59 -1.18 -5.27
CA ILE A 109 -1.45 -2.62 -5.08
C ILE A 109 -0.79 -2.86 -3.73
N ILE A 110 -1.37 -3.73 -2.91
CA ILE A 110 -0.85 -4.05 -1.59
C ILE A 110 -0.66 -5.56 -1.49
N ALA A 111 0.54 -5.98 -1.10
CA ALA A 111 0.81 -7.33 -0.63
C ALA A 111 0.57 -7.38 0.88
N ASP A 112 -0.28 -8.31 1.31
CA ASP A 112 -0.62 -8.53 2.72
C ASP A 112 -0.29 -9.98 3.09
N GLY A 113 0.61 -10.15 4.04
CA GLY A 113 1.16 -11.46 4.41
C GLY A 113 0.29 -12.27 5.37
N ALA A 114 -0.76 -11.68 5.95
CA ALA A 114 -1.67 -12.38 6.87
C ALA A 114 -3.11 -12.45 6.33
N ALA A 115 -3.32 -12.02 5.08
CA ALA A 115 -4.58 -12.15 4.37
C ALA A 115 -4.70 -13.48 3.61
N GLY A 116 -5.81 -13.66 2.91
CA GLY A 116 -6.05 -14.85 2.08
C GLY A 116 -6.44 -16.09 2.87
N THR A 117 -6.69 -17.17 2.13
CA THR A 117 -7.07 -18.47 2.67
C THR A 117 -5.92 -19.03 3.51
N MET A 118 -6.23 -19.48 4.74
CA MET A 118 -5.25 -19.98 5.71
C MET A 118 -4.15 -18.98 6.10
N GLN A 119 -4.33 -17.68 5.80
CA GLN A 119 -3.34 -16.62 6.06
C GLN A 119 -2.02 -16.82 5.29
N TYR A 120 -2.06 -17.44 4.11
CA TYR A 120 -0.88 -17.59 3.24
C TYR A 120 -0.56 -16.33 2.42
N GLY A 121 -1.36 -15.27 2.59
CA GLY A 121 -1.17 -13.99 1.97
C GLY A 121 -2.15 -13.70 0.84
N ALA A 122 -2.22 -12.42 0.50
CA ALA A 122 -3.00 -11.97 -0.64
C ALA A 122 -2.41 -10.70 -1.25
N VAL A 123 -2.84 -10.44 -2.49
CA VAL A 123 -2.67 -9.15 -3.15
C VAL A 123 -4.02 -8.46 -3.22
N PHE A 124 -4.08 -7.22 -2.75
CA PHE A 124 -5.23 -6.33 -2.90
C PHE A 124 -4.98 -5.28 -3.96
N SER A 125 -6.02 -4.95 -4.72
CA SER A 125 -6.14 -3.64 -5.36
C SER A 125 -6.93 -2.71 -4.45
N VAL A 126 -6.44 -1.49 -4.27
CA VAL A 126 -7.04 -0.48 -3.40
C VAL A 126 -7.21 0.81 -4.18
N THR A 127 -8.44 1.30 -4.26
CA THR A 127 -8.75 2.60 -4.88
C THR A 127 -8.34 3.73 -3.94
N THR A 128 -8.19 4.96 -4.45
CA THR A 128 -7.71 6.10 -3.66
C THR A 128 -8.70 6.57 -2.58
N ASP A 129 -9.97 6.17 -2.65
CA ASP A 129 -10.99 6.33 -1.60
C ASP A 129 -10.95 5.18 -0.55
N GLY A 130 -10.03 4.22 -0.73
CA GLY A 130 -9.69 3.19 0.24
C GLY A 130 -10.47 1.89 0.14
N ASN A 131 -11.26 1.69 -0.93
CA ASN A 131 -11.95 0.43 -1.16
C ASN A 131 -10.99 -0.63 -1.68
N ARG A 132 -11.02 -1.82 -1.08
CA ARG A 132 -10.14 -2.96 -1.35
C ARG A 132 -10.90 -4.03 -2.13
N THR A 133 -10.24 -4.57 -3.15
CA THR A 133 -10.66 -5.78 -3.86
C THR A 133 -9.55 -6.82 -3.77
N LEU A 134 -9.91 -8.06 -3.47
CA LEU A 134 -8.98 -9.19 -3.50
C LEU A 134 -8.61 -9.50 -4.96
N LEU A 135 -7.34 -9.38 -5.28
CA LEU A 135 -6.83 -9.64 -6.63
C LEU A 135 -6.27 -11.05 -6.76
N SER A 136 -5.52 -11.52 -5.76
CA SER A 136 -4.95 -12.87 -5.71
C SER A 136 -4.91 -13.36 -4.26
N ASP A 137 -5.31 -14.61 -4.02
CA ASP A 137 -5.25 -15.30 -2.74
C ASP A 137 -4.20 -16.42 -2.83
N PHE A 138 -3.16 -16.34 -2.00
CA PHE A 138 -2.01 -17.26 -2.05
C PHE A 138 -2.33 -18.61 -1.40
N GLY A 139 -3.45 -18.72 -0.68
CA GLY A 139 -3.99 -19.99 -0.22
C GLY A 139 -4.97 -20.65 -1.21
N ASN A 140 -5.24 -20.02 -2.35
CA ASN A 140 -6.19 -20.53 -3.35
C ASN A 140 -5.48 -21.19 -4.53
N SER A 141 -5.52 -22.53 -4.59
CA SER A 141 -4.90 -23.32 -5.66
C SER A 141 -5.53 -23.11 -7.05
N ALA A 142 -6.70 -22.48 -7.15
CA ALA A 142 -7.27 -22.07 -8.42
C ALA A 142 -6.61 -20.80 -8.99
N GLN A 143 -5.89 -20.03 -8.18
CA GLN A 143 -5.23 -18.78 -8.57
C GLN A 143 -3.71 -18.93 -8.76
N GLY A 144 -3.13 -20.05 -8.35
CA GLY A 144 -1.71 -20.33 -8.55
C GLY A 144 -1.18 -21.43 -7.63
N PRO A 145 0.15 -21.58 -7.56
CA PRO A 145 0.80 -22.42 -6.56
C PRO A 145 0.45 -21.97 -5.15
N VAL A 146 0.29 -22.92 -4.23
CA VAL A 146 0.12 -22.68 -2.80
C VAL A 146 1.35 -23.21 -2.09
N ASP A 147 2.04 -22.35 -1.34
CA ASP A 147 3.06 -22.79 -0.38
C ASP A 147 2.42 -22.86 1.01
N SER A 148 2.58 -24.00 1.67
CA SER A 148 2.02 -24.25 3.01
C SER A 148 2.98 -23.89 4.14
N ASN A 149 4.21 -23.49 3.80
CA ASN A 149 5.15 -22.96 4.77
C ASN A 149 4.60 -21.63 5.33
N PRO A 150 4.34 -21.53 6.64
CA PRO A 150 3.75 -20.33 7.25
C PRO A 150 4.68 -19.11 7.22
N LEU A 151 5.94 -19.27 6.81
CA LEU A 151 6.87 -18.17 6.59
C LEU A 151 6.91 -17.69 5.13
N SER A 152 6.32 -18.45 4.20
CA SER A 152 6.21 -18.10 2.79
C SER A 152 4.97 -17.22 2.58
N TYR A 153 5.11 -15.92 2.79
CA TYR A 153 4.06 -14.93 2.55
C TYR A 153 4.62 -13.75 1.74
N PRO A 154 3.76 -12.98 1.06
CA PRO A 154 4.22 -11.90 0.18
C PRO A 154 4.87 -10.78 0.97
N VAL A 155 6.15 -10.53 0.71
CA VAL A 155 6.97 -9.50 1.39
C VAL A 155 7.21 -8.27 0.54
N SER A 156 7.09 -8.37 -0.78
CA SER A 156 7.27 -7.23 -1.68
C SER A 156 6.38 -7.31 -2.90
N VAL A 157 5.91 -6.16 -3.38
CA VAL A 157 5.14 -6.07 -4.62
C VAL A 157 5.70 -4.99 -5.53
N ALA A 158 5.72 -5.27 -6.83
CA ALA A 158 6.09 -4.31 -7.87
C ALA A 158 5.11 -4.42 -9.05
N VAL A 159 4.88 -3.30 -9.73
CA VAL A 159 4.03 -3.24 -10.92
C VAL A 159 4.90 -2.88 -12.12
N ALA A 160 4.77 -3.65 -13.20
CA ALA A 160 5.47 -3.38 -14.44
C ALA A 160 5.03 -2.03 -15.04
N PRO A 161 5.97 -1.19 -15.50
CA PRO A 161 5.64 0.09 -16.08
C PRO A 161 4.86 -0.08 -17.39
N ILE A 162 3.96 0.86 -17.70
CA ILE A 162 3.03 0.71 -18.83
C ILE A 162 3.69 0.69 -20.21
N TRP A 163 4.95 1.13 -20.30
CA TRP A 163 5.75 1.13 -21.53
C TRP A 163 6.55 -0.17 -21.72
N SER A 164 6.40 -1.13 -20.82
CA SER A 164 7.00 -2.46 -20.96
C SER A 164 6.07 -3.42 -21.69
N SER A 165 6.62 -4.49 -22.26
CA SER A 165 5.83 -5.60 -22.83
C SER A 165 5.00 -6.36 -21.78
N GLN A 166 5.25 -6.11 -20.49
CA GLN A 166 4.53 -6.70 -19.37
C GLN A 166 3.68 -5.65 -18.64
N ALA A 167 3.32 -4.54 -19.31
CA ALA A 167 2.56 -3.44 -18.73
C ALA A 167 1.39 -3.92 -17.85
N GLY A 168 1.38 -3.46 -16.59
CA GLY A 168 0.32 -3.81 -15.63
C GLY A 168 0.48 -5.17 -14.94
N SER A 169 1.44 -6.01 -15.36
CA SER A 169 1.80 -7.21 -14.60
C SER A 169 2.26 -6.85 -13.19
N ILE A 170 1.81 -7.62 -12.22
CA ILE A 170 2.17 -7.49 -10.82
C ILE A 170 3.16 -8.61 -10.49
N PHE A 171 4.30 -8.24 -9.94
CA PHE A 171 5.30 -9.17 -9.43
C PHE A 171 5.23 -9.14 -7.91
N VAL A 172 5.22 -10.33 -7.32
CA VAL A 172 5.23 -10.52 -5.87
C VAL A 172 6.46 -11.34 -5.51
N LEU A 173 7.16 -10.91 -4.48
CA LEU A 173 8.24 -11.67 -3.86
C LEU A 173 7.70 -12.26 -2.56
N ASP A 174 7.82 -13.57 -2.43
CA ASP A 174 7.55 -14.30 -1.19
C ASP A 174 8.87 -14.56 -0.45
N ALA A 175 8.78 -14.68 0.88
CA ALA A 175 9.91 -14.97 1.76
C ALA A 175 10.36 -16.44 1.73
#